data_AF-A0A7L2QVY1-F1
#
_entry.id   AF-A0A7L2QVY1-F1
#
_cell.length_a   1.000
_cell.length_b   1.000
_cell.length_c   1.000
_cell.angle_alpha   90.00
_cell.angle_beta   90.00
_cell.angle_gamma   90.00
#
_symmetry.space_group_name_H-M   'P 1'
#
loop_
_entity.id
_entity.type
_entity.pdbx_description
1 polymer ?
#
loop_
_entity_poly.entity_id
_entity_poly.type
_entity_poly.pdbx_seq_one_letter_code
_entity_poly.pdbx_strand_id
1 'polypeptide(L)'
;AGRTQFKVVIKALSPKEVTRIYTPRPLDRNDGTFLMRYRMYGSVTKGLKIEILYGDQHVAQSPYILKEPVYHEYCDCPEEDPEVWQDMMSCPSQEPQITEDFIFFPTIDLQRMLKEIPAKFSQTRGAIVHYTILNNHIYRRSLGKYTDFKMFSDEMLLSLARKVRLPDVEFYLNVGDWPVEHRKANDTPGPVPVISWCGSVDSRDIVLPTYDVTHSTLETLRGVTNDLLSIQGNTG
;
A
#
# COMPACT_ATOMS: atom_id res chain seq x y z
N ALA A 1 19.52 -23.58 -25.52
CA ALA A 1 19.43 -22.53 -26.55
C ALA A 1 19.14 -21.20 -25.87
N GLY A 2 19.96 -20.16 -26.12
CA GLY A 2 20.00 -18.93 -25.33
C GLY A 2 18.69 -18.15 -25.41
N ARG A 3 18.04 -17.92 -24.25
CA ARG A 3 16.90 -17.02 -24.11
C ARG A 3 17.39 -15.58 -24.34
N THR A 4 17.44 -15.15 -25.59
CA THR A 4 17.62 -13.72 -25.93
C THR A 4 16.36 -13.00 -25.46
N GLN A 5 16.36 -12.53 -24.21
CA GLN A 5 15.23 -11.81 -23.62
C GLN A 5 15.24 -10.35 -24.05
N PHE A 6 14.06 -9.74 -24.07
CA PHE A 6 13.93 -8.29 -24.23
C PHE A 6 14.78 -7.56 -23.18
N LYS A 7 15.50 -6.53 -23.61
CA LYS A 7 16.20 -5.60 -22.73
C LYS A 7 15.38 -4.33 -22.65
N VAL A 8 15.00 -3.95 -21.43
CA VAL A 8 14.29 -2.70 -21.17
C VAL A 8 15.24 -1.73 -20.48
N VAL A 9 15.36 -0.53 -21.02
CA VAL A 9 16.16 0.56 -20.45
C VAL A 9 15.25 1.75 -20.23
N ILE A 10 15.19 2.24 -18.98
CA ILE A 10 14.38 3.41 -18.62
C ILE A 10 15.32 4.52 -18.18
N LYS A 11 15.13 5.71 -18.73
CA LYS A 11 15.93 6.91 -18.45
C LYS A 11 15.03 8.13 -18.29
N ALA A 12 15.52 9.15 -17.62
CA ALA A 12 14.91 10.49 -17.71
C ALA A 12 14.88 10.95 -19.17
N LEU A 13 13.79 11.61 -19.58
CA LEU A 13 13.66 12.15 -20.92
C LEU A 13 14.63 13.31 -21.17
N SER A 14 14.82 14.16 -20.15
CA SER A 14 15.78 15.25 -20.19
C SER A 14 17.16 14.76 -19.76
N PRO A 15 18.22 14.97 -20.57
CA PRO A 15 19.59 14.60 -20.18
C PRO A 15 20.14 15.45 -19.02
N LYS A 16 19.45 16.54 -18.65
CA LYS A 16 19.80 17.37 -17.48
C LYS A 16 19.33 16.76 -16.16
N GLU A 17 18.36 15.83 -16.21
CA GLU A 17 17.84 15.15 -15.03
C GLU A 17 18.56 13.82 -14.85
N VAL A 18 19.33 13.69 -13.77
CA VAL A 18 20.03 12.45 -13.44
C VAL A 18 19.31 11.80 -12.27
N THR A 19 18.64 10.68 -12.54
CA THR A 19 18.03 9.83 -11.51
C THR A 19 18.45 8.37 -11.73
N ARG A 20 18.68 7.64 -10.64
CA ARG A 20 18.89 6.20 -10.72
C ARG A 20 17.53 5.54 -10.90
N ILE A 21 17.40 4.72 -11.93
CA ILE A 21 16.22 3.88 -12.16
C ILE A 21 16.70 2.44 -12.20
N TYR A 22 16.23 1.63 -11.25
CA TYR A 22 16.50 0.21 -11.25
C TYR A 22 15.47 -0.51 -12.12
N THR A 23 15.97 -1.18 -13.15
CA THR A 23 15.19 -1.90 -14.15
C THR A 23 15.68 -3.36 -14.19
N PRO A 24 15.09 -4.27 -13.39
CA PRO A 24 15.39 -5.70 -13.49
C PRO A 24 15.05 -6.24 -14.89
N ARG A 25 15.49 -7.47 -15.17
CA ARG A 25 15.11 -8.14 -16.42
C ARG A 25 13.58 -8.34 -16.45
N PRO A 26 12.94 -8.23 -17.63
CA PRO A 26 11.53 -8.57 -17.78
C PRO A 26 11.26 -9.99 -17.31
N LEU A 27 10.16 -10.17 -16.59
CA LEU A 27 9.68 -11.47 -16.13
C LEU A 27 8.87 -12.11 -17.25
N ASP A 28 9.30 -13.28 -17.72
CA ASP A 28 8.56 -14.09 -18.70
C ASP A 28 7.42 -14.81 -17.99
N ARG A 29 6.17 -14.59 -18.44
CA ARG A 29 4.97 -15.23 -17.88
C ARG A 29 4.67 -16.58 -18.54
N ASN A 30 5.49 -17.02 -19.51
CA ASN A 30 5.33 -18.25 -20.29
C ASN A 30 4.01 -18.37 -21.09
N ASP A 31 3.27 -17.26 -21.26
CA ASP A 31 2.04 -17.15 -22.05
C ASP A 31 2.22 -16.26 -23.29
N GLY A 32 3.47 -15.92 -23.61
CA GLY A 32 3.82 -14.96 -24.67
C GLY A 32 3.85 -13.50 -24.21
N THR A 33 3.55 -13.22 -22.94
CA THR A 33 3.64 -11.88 -22.34
C THR A 33 4.83 -11.75 -21.39
N PHE A 34 5.31 -10.52 -21.22
CA PHE A 34 6.40 -10.18 -20.30
C PHE A 34 5.95 -9.09 -19.35
N LEU A 35 6.26 -9.26 -18.06
CA LEU A 35 6.01 -8.25 -17.04
C LEU A 35 7.28 -7.46 -16.77
N MET A 36 7.21 -6.15 -16.99
CA MET A 36 8.29 -5.22 -16.70
C MET A 36 7.99 -4.43 -15.43
N ARG A 37 8.95 -4.38 -14.52
CA ARG A 37 8.89 -3.62 -13.26
C ARG A 37 10.09 -2.70 -13.18
N TYR A 38 9.94 -1.55 -12.53
CA TYR A 38 11.05 -0.63 -12.30
C TYR A 38 10.87 0.12 -10.99
N ARG A 39 11.99 0.59 -10.43
CA ARG A 39 11.99 1.47 -9.25
C ARG A 39 12.86 2.69 -9.52
N MET A 40 12.26 3.86 -9.37
CA MET A 40 12.98 5.12 -9.38
C MET A 40 13.59 5.40 -7.99
N TYR A 41 14.71 6.12 -7.95
CA TYR A 41 15.34 6.60 -6.71
C TYR A 41 15.31 8.13 -6.60
N GLY A 42 14.62 8.79 -7.51
CA GLY A 42 14.41 10.24 -7.55
C GLY A 42 13.40 10.59 -8.65
N SER A 43 12.60 11.61 -8.41
CA SER A 43 11.57 12.08 -9.36
C SER A 43 12.19 12.73 -10.60
N VAL A 44 11.44 12.75 -11.70
CA VAL A 44 11.78 13.50 -12.92
C VAL A 44 10.60 14.38 -13.30
N THR A 45 10.88 15.55 -13.84
CA THR A 45 9.87 16.56 -14.19
C THR A 45 9.54 16.59 -15.68
N LYS A 46 10.44 16.11 -16.54
CA LYS A 46 10.23 16.08 -18.00
C LYS A 46 9.74 14.72 -18.51
N GLY A 47 9.61 13.74 -17.62
CA GLY A 47 9.12 12.41 -17.93
C GLY A 47 10.21 11.39 -18.25
N LEU A 48 9.80 10.23 -18.76
CA LEU A 48 10.65 9.07 -18.95
C LEU A 48 10.71 8.64 -20.41
N LYS A 49 11.89 8.17 -20.82
CA LYS A 49 12.12 7.45 -22.07
C LYS A 49 12.28 5.96 -21.76
N ILE A 50 11.42 5.14 -22.33
CA ILE A 50 11.40 3.68 -22.15
C ILE A 50 11.83 3.02 -23.46
N GLU A 51 13.01 2.43 -23.46
CA GLU A 51 13.61 1.74 -24.60
C GLU A 51 13.45 0.24 -24.42
N ILE A 52 12.63 -0.39 -25.25
CA ILE A 52 12.50 -1.85 -25.34
C ILE A 52 13.31 -2.33 -26.54
N LEU A 53 14.24 -3.25 -26.30
CA LEU A 53 15.21 -3.75 -27.28
C LEU A 53 15.13 -5.28 -27.37
N TYR A 54 15.28 -5.82 -28.57
CA TYR A 54 15.60 -7.23 -28.81
C TYR A 54 16.97 -7.32 -29.49
N GLY A 55 17.94 -7.91 -28.79
CA GLY A 55 19.35 -7.64 -29.10
C GLY A 55 19.66 -6.16 -28.89
N ASP A 56 20.16 -5.50 -29.94
CA ASP A 56 20.45 -4.05 -29.94
C ASP A 56 19.47 -3.24 -30.80
N GLN A 57 18.35 -3.84 -31.21
CA GLN A 57 17.34 -3.19 -32.05
C GLN A 57 16.07 -2.87 -31.26
N HIS A 58 15.51 -1.68 -31.49
CA HIS A 58 14.21 -1.30 -30.96
C HIS A 58 13.11 -2.20 -31.52
N VAL A 59 12.19 -2.61 -30.66
CA VAL A 59 11.02 -3.40 -31.06
C VAL A 59 9.78 -2.52 -31.15
N ALA A 60 8.94 -2.77 -32.16
CA ALA A 60 7.71 -2.04 -32.40
C ALA A 60 7.92 -0.51 -32.41
N GLN A 61 7.19 0.22 -31.57
CA GLN A 61 7.23 1.69 -31.49
C GLN A 61 8.26 2.21 -30.47
N SER A 62 9.10 1.33 -29.91
CA SER A 62 10.18 1.72 -29.01
C SER A 62 11.10 2.74 -29.70
N PRO A 63 11.48 3.84 -29.02
CA PRO A 63 11.22 4.15 -27.62
C PRO A 63 9.83 4.75 -27.33
N TYR A 64 9.26 4.37 -26.20
CA TYR A 64 8.03 4.96 -25.66
C TYR A 64 8.37 6.16 -24.77
N ILE A 65 7.58 7.23 -24.87
CA ILE A 65 7.80 8.47 -24.12
C ILE A 65 6.62 8.69 -23.17
N LEU A 66 6.89 8.65 -21.87
CA LEU A 66 5.95 9.10 -20.84
C LEU A 66 6.17 10.59 -20.65
N LYS A 67 5.30 11.40 -21.25
CA LYS A 67 5.33 12.87 -21.22
C LYS A 67 4.53 13.31 -20.01
N GLU A 68 5.18 13.46 -18.86
CA GLU A 68 4.70 14.17 -17.65
C GLU A 68 5.70 13.90 -16.50
N PRO A 69 5.68 14.68 -15.40
CA PRO A 69 6.44 14.34 -14.20
C PRO A 69 6.15 12.92 -13.73
N VAL A 70 7.21 12.21 -13.33
CA VAL A 70 7.09 10.90 -12.69
C VAL A 70 7.73 11.01 -11.32
N TYR A 71 6.91 10.81 -10.30
CA TYR A 71 7.31 10.97 -8.92
C TYR A 71 7.88 9.66 -8.37
N HIS A 72 8.95 9.78 -7.61
CA HIS A 72 9.47 8.68 -6.80
C HIS A 72 8.55 8.43 -5.60
N GLU A 73 8.51 7.19 -5.10
CA GLU A 73 7.73 6.75 -3.94
C GLU A 73 7.88 7.62 -2.67
N TYR A 74 9.05 8.26 -2.49
CA TYR A 74 9.30 9.16 -1.36
C TYR A 74 9.19 10.66 -1.71
N CYS A 75 8.60 11.00 -2.86
CA CYS A 75 8.15 12.37 -3.12
C CYS A 75 7.12 12.75 -2.07
N ASP A 76 7.26 13.93 -1.46
CA ASP A 76 6.23 14.53 -0.62
C ASP A 76 5.43 15.50 -1.49
N CYS A 77 4.39 14.97 -2.13
CA CYS A 77 3.58 15.65 -3.11
C CYS A 77 2.11 15.19 -2.99
N PRO A 78 1.46 15.48 -1.85
CA PRO A 78 0.09 15.04 -1.61
C PRO A 78 -0.87 15.74 -2.57
N GLU A 79 -1.73 14.97 -3.21
CA GLU A 79 -2.94 15.49 -3.84
C GLU A 79 -3.87 16.03 -2.75
N GLU A 80 -4.34 17.27 -2.90
CA GLU A 80 -5.15 17.96 -1.88
C GLU A 80 -6.59 17.46 -1.89
N ASP A 81 -7.08 17.01 -3.05
CA ASP A 81 -8.43 16.49 -3.22
C ASP A 81 -8.44 14.94 -3.27
N PRO A 82 -8.95 14.25 -2.24
CA PRO A 82 -9.01 12.80 -2.22
C PRO A 82 -9.84 12.19 -3.36
N GLU A 83 -10.85 12.90 -3.88
CA GLU A 83 -11.67 12.41 -4.99
C GLU A 83 -10.87 12.40 -6.30
N VAL A 84 -10.09 13.45 -6.54
CA VAL A 84 -9.15 13.51 -7.68
C VAL A 84 -8.14 12.38 -7.59
N TRP A 85 -7.60 12.12 -6.40
CA TRP A 85 -6.66 11.02 -6.20
C TRP A 85 -7.32 9.65 -6.43
N GLN A 86 -8.54 9.45 -5.95
CA GLN A 86 -9.31 8.21 -6.17
C GLN A 86 -9.54 7.93 -7.66
N ASP A 87 -9.91 8.96 -8.42
CA ASP A 87 -10.12 8.87 -9.87
C ASP A 87 -8.81 8.55 -10.61
N MET A 88 -7.70 9.21 -10.25
CA MET A 88 -6.38 8.95 -10.82
C MET A 88 -5.91 7.51 -10.58
N MET A 89 -6.16 6.98 -9.37
CA MET A 89 -5.84 5.61 -9.02
C MET A 89 -6.80 4.58 -9.64
N SER A 90 -7.87 5.05 -10.29
CA SER A 90 -8.92 4.22 -10.87
C SER A 90 -9.51 3.24 -9.85
N CYS A 91 -9.60 3.69 -8.60
CA CYS A 91 -10.22 2.91 -7.53
C CYS A 91 -11.74 2.78 -7.80
N PRO A 92 -12.36 1.64 -7.47
CA PRO A 92 -13.81 1.55 -7.54
C PRO A 92 -14.47 2.57 -6.60
N SER A 93 -15.64 3.07 -6.97
CA SER A 93 -16.39 4.02 -6.14
C SER A 93 -16.93 3.40 -4.86
N GLN A 94 -17.07 2.07 -4.83
CA GLN A 94 -17.44 1.29 -3.65
C GLN A 94 -16.59 0.02 -3.58
N GLU A 95 -16.13 -0.31 -2.37
CA GLU A 95 -15.47 -1.56 -2.07
C GLU A 95 -16.42 -2.39 -1.17
N PRO A 96 -16.91 -3.56 -1.65
CA PRO A 96 -17.84 -4.40 -0.90
C PRO A 96 -17.33 -4.76 0.50
N GLN A 97 -16.05 -5.12 0.64
CA GLN A 97 -15.48 -5.50 1.94
C GLN A 97 -15.56 -4.36 2.95
N ILE A 98 -15.18 -3.15 2.55
CA ILE A 98 -15.23 -1.96 3.40
C ILE A 98 -16.69 -1.72 3.84
N THR A 99 -17.63 -1.79 2.90
CA THR A 99 -19.05 -1.57 3.20
C THR A 99 -19.60 -2.60 4.19
N GLU A 100 -19.24 -3.87 4.02
CA GLU A 100 -19.62 -4.97 4.90
C GLU A 100 -19.03 -4.84 6.30
N ASP A 101 -17.79 -4.39 6.43
CA ASP A 101 -17.15 -4.20 7.74
C ASP A 101 -17.78 -3.05 8.52
N PHE A 102 -18.04 -1.93 7.84
CA PHE A 102 -18.60 -0.73 8.48
C PHE A 102 -20.10 -0.84 8.80
N ILE A 103 -20.83 -1.84 8.30
CA ILE A 103 -22.26 -2.02 8.58
C ILE A 103 -22.54 -2.18 10.08
N PHE A 104 -21.57 -2.70 10.85
CA PHE A 104 -21.69 -2.91 12.29
C PHE A 104 -21.40 -1.64 13.11
N PHE A 105 -20.96 -0.56 12.46
CA PHE A 105 -20.50 0.67 13.09
C PHE A 105 -21.16 1.92 12.49
N PRO A 106 -22.51 2.04 12.56
CA PRO A 106 -23.22 3.19 11.99
C PRO A 106 -22.83 4.52 12.66
N THR A 107 -22.32 4.45 13.90
CA THR A 107 -21.71 5.58 14.62
C THR A 107 -20.46 5.10 15.34
N ILE A 108 -19.46 5.98 15.44
CA ILE A 108 -18.18 5.69 16.11
C ILE A 108 -18.06 6.58 17.34
N ASP A 109 -18.03 5.97 18.52
CA ASP A 109 -17.84 6.66 19.80
C ASP A 109 -16.37 6.60 20.23
N LEU A 110 -15.62 7.66 19.91
CA LEU A 110 -14.20 7.77 20.25
C LEU A 110 -13.96 7.78 21.76
N GLN A 111 -14.87 8.35 22.57
CA GLN A 111 -14.73 8.39 24.03
C GLN A 111 -14.85 7.00 24.64
N ARG A 112 -15.75 6.18 24.10
CA ARG A 112 -15.89 4.77 24.45
C ARG A 112 -14.66 3.98 24.02
N MET A 113 -14.18 4.17 22.79
CA MET A 113 -12.99 3.49 22.27
C MET A 113 -11.74 3.77 23.09
N LEU A 114 -11.52 5.05 23.46
CA LEU A 114 -10.41 5.49 24.30
C LEU A 114 -10.35 4.77 25.66
N LYS A 115 -11.49 4.34 26.20
CA LYS A 115 -11.57 3.60 27.47
C LYS A 115 -11.55 2.09 27.27
N GLU A 116 -12.39 1.58 26.36
CA GLU A 116 -12.58 0.13 26.19
C GLU A 116 -11.39 -0.55 25.53
N ILE A 117 -10.81 0.03 24.47
CA ILE A 117 -9.78 -0.64 23.68
C ILE A 117 -8.49 -0.88 24.49
N PRO A 118 -7.94 0.14 25.20
CA PRO A 118 -6.77 -0.10 26.04
C PRO A 118 -7.02 -1.11 27.17
N ALA A 119 -8.21 -1.07 27.77
CA ALA A 119 -8.55 -1.98 28.88
C ALA A 119 -8.75 -3.43 28.40
N LYS A 120 -9.47 -3.62 27.29
CA LYS A 120 -9.85 -4.95 26.81
C LYS A 120 -8.79 -5.61 25.94
N PHE A 121 -8.28 -4.90 24.94
CA PHE A 121 -7.47 -5.52 23.89
C PHE A 121 -5.97 -5.33 24.11
N SER A 122 -5.55 -4.15 24.57
CA SER A 122 -4.13 -3.87 24.80
C SER A 122 -3.54 -4.66 25.97
N GLN A 123 -4.33 -4.97 27.00
CA GLN A 123 -3.86 -5.78 28.13
C GLN A 123 -3.85 -7.27 27.82
N THR A 124 -4.82 -7.77 27.05
CA THR A 124 -4.99 -9.21 26.80
C THR A 124 -4.23 -9.70 25.57
N ARG A 125 -4.24 -8.93 24.48
CA ARG A 125 -3.60 -9.28 23.20
C ARG A 125 -2.26 -8.57 23.02
N GLY A 126 -2.16 -7.33 23.50
CA GLY A 126 -0.88 -6.59 23.52
C GLY A 126 -0.41 -6.02 22.19
N ALA A 127 -1.17 -6.13 21.10
CA ALA A 127 -0.75 -5.75 19.75
C ALA A 127 -1.60 -4.61 19.16
N ILE A 128 -2.02 -3.64 19.97
CA ILE A 128 -2.85 -2.51 19.51
C ILE A 128 -1.99 -1.26 19.38
N VAL A 129 -2.21 -0.49 18.32
CA VAL A 129 -1.65 0.85 18.13
C VAL A 129 -2.79 1.84 17.92
N HIS A 130 -2.74 2.92 18.66
CA HIS A 130 -3.64 4.05 18.49
C HIS A 130 -3.01 5.05 17.53
N TYR A 131 -3.71 5.39 16.44
CA TYR A 131 -3.29 6.36 15.44
C TYR A 131 -4.22 7.56 15.44
N THR A 132 -3.62 8.74 15.23
CA THR A 132 -4.35 9.98 14.99
C THR A 132 -3.70 10.67 13.79
N ILE A 133 -4.48 11.00 12.78
CA ILE A 133 -4.05 11.83 11.67
C ILE A 133 -4.64 13.21 11.91
N LEU A 134 -3.80 14.24 11.95
CA LEU A 134 -4.22 15.63 12.10
C LEU A 134 -3.40 16.50 11.16
N ASN A 135 -4.07 17.29 10.32
CA ASN A 135 -3.45 18.15 9.32
C ASN A 135 -2.40 17.39 8.48
N ASN A 136 -2.77 16.20 8.00
CA ASN A 136 -1.88 15.29 7.24
C ASN A 136 -0.61 14.82 7.99
N HIS A 137 -0.55 14.99 9.31
CA HIS A 137 0.54 14.47 10.15
C HIS A 137 0.05 13.27 10.94
N ILE A 138 0.88 12.23 11.00
CA ILE A 138 0.56 10.97 11.67
C ILE A 138 1.17 10.96 13.07
N TYR A 139 0.30 10.85 14.06
CA TYR A 139 0.63 10.63 15.46
C TYR A 139 0.24 9.22 15.84
N ARG A 140 1.00 8.62 16.75
CA ARG A 140 0.74 7.26 17.20
C ARG A 140 1.11 7.03 18.65
N ARG A 141 0.43 6.08 19.27
CA ARG A 141 0.73 5.57 20.61
C ARG A 141 0.56 4.06 20.62
N SER A 142 1.64 3.33 20.86
CA SER A 142 1.57 1.88 21.08
C SER A 142 0.83 1.57 22.37
N LEU A 143 -0.17 0.69 22.27
CA LEU A 143 -0.99 0.23 23.39
C LEU A 143 -0.83 -1.28 23.53
N GLY A 144 0.23 -1.69 24.24
CA GLY A 144 0.53 -3.10 24.49
C GLY A 144 2.00 -3.44 24.29
N LYS A 145 2.35 -4.70 24.54
CA LYS A 145 3.74 -5.19 24.53
C LYS A 145 4.25 -5.59 23.13
N TYR A 146 3.39 -6.08 22.26
CA TYR A 146 3.73 -6.71 20.98
C TYR A 146 3.34 -5.83 19.80
N THR A 147 3.88 -4.61 19.74
CA THR A 147 3.51 -3.63 18.70
C THR A 147 4.58 -3.43 17.63
N ASP A 148 5.60 -4.29 17.54
CA ASP A 148 6.72 -4.07 16.61
C ASP A 148 6.30 -4.13 15.14
N PHE A 149 5.28 -4.93 14.83
CA PHE A 149 4.64 -5.02 13.50
C PHE A 149 3.95 -3.73 13.03
N LYS A 150 3.86 -2.70 13.89
CA LYS A 150 3.41 -1.35 13.51
C LYS A 150 4.23 -0.74 12.38
N MET A 151 5.45 -1.22 12.13
CA MET A 151 6.28 -0.76 11.01
C MET A 151 5.53 -0.85 9.68
N PHE A 152 4.71 -1.89 9.46
CA PHE A 152 3.93 -2.06 8.24
C PHE A 152 2.82 -1.02 8.12
N SER A 153 2.07 -0.77 9.19
CA SER A 153 1.02 0.26 9.20
C SER A 153 1.62 1.66 9.12
N ASP A 154 2.79 1.91 9.73
CA ASP A 154 3.48 3.20 9.59
C ASP A 154 3.93 3.44 8.15
N GLU A 155 4.56 2.45 7.51
CA GLU A 155 5.02 2.55 6.12
C GLU A 155 3.85 2.86 5.18
N MET A 156 2.72 2.18 5.37
CA MET A 156 1.48 2.41 4.66
C MET A 156 0.97 3.84 4.85
N LEU A 157 0.77 4.26 6.10
CA LEU A 157 0.22 5.59 6.41
C LEU A 157 1.14 6.71 5.92
N LEU A 158 2.46 6.58 6.12
CA LEU A 158 3.44 7.54 5.64
C LEU A 158 3.47 7.59 4.10
N SER A 159 3.28 6.46 3.42
CA SER A 159 3.16 6.43 1.95
C SER A 159 1.91 7.16 1.47
N LEU A 160 0.77 6.94 2.13
CA LEU A 160 -0.47 7.64 1.81
C LEU A 160 -0.34 9.15 2.05
N ALA A 161 0.17 9.58 3.22
CA ALA A 161 0.29 11.00 3.57
C ALA A 161 1.19 11.81 2.61
N ARG A 162 2.14 11.14 1.94
CA ARG A 162 2.99 11.73 0.89
C ARG A 162 2.30 11.90 -0.46
N LYS A 163 1.21 11.15 -0.70
CA LYS A 163 0.55 11.01 -2.00
C LYS A 163 -0.83 11.65 -2.05
N VAL A 164 -1.51 11.73 -0.91
CA VAL A 164 -2.84 12.34 -0.78
C VAL A 164 -2.97 12.95 0.61
N ARG A 165 -3.67 14.08 0.69
CA ARG A 165 -4.00 14.71 1.96
C ARG A 165 -5.00 13.84 2.72
N LEU A 166 -4.53 13.24 3.80
CA LEU A 166 -5.37 12.39 4.64
C LEU A 166 -6.32 13.24 5.51
N PRO A 167 -7.56 12.78 5.72
CA PRO A 167 -8.51 13.47 6.60
C PRO A 167 -8.07 13.38 8.06
N ASP A 168 -8.57 14.33 8.86
CA ASP A 168 -8.37 14.31 10.31
C ASP A 168 -9.21 13.19 10.93
N VAL A 169 -8.55 12.14 11.41
CA VAL A 169 -9.20 10.92 11.92
C VAL A 169 -8.43 10.30 13.09
N GLU A 170 -9.15 9.60 13.95
CA GLU A 170 -8.60 8.80 15.05
C GLU A 170 -9.08 7.36 14.93
N PHE A 171 -8.16 6.38 15.05
CA PHE A 171 -8.49 4.97 14.93
C PHE A 171 -7.51 4.07 15.68
N TYR A 172 -7.90 2.81 15.86
CA TYR A 172 -7.11 1.79 16.53
C TYR A 172 -6.84 0.67 15.55
N LEU A 173 -5.58 0.29 15.44
CA LEU A 173 -5.12 -0.76 14.54
C LEU A 173 -4.48 -1.88 15.36
N ASN A 174 -4.99 -3.09 15.18
CA ASN A 174 -4.41 -4.32 15.67
C ASN A 174 -3.33 -4.79 14.69
N VAL A 175 -2.09 -4.83 15.19
CA VAL A 175 -0.91 -5.29 14.44
C VAL A 175 -0.58 -6.75 14.72
N GLY A 176 -1.44 -7.48 15.43
CA GLY A 176 -1.27 -8.92 15.68
C GLY A 176 -1.89 -9.80 14.58
N ASP A 177 -1.57 -11.09 14.65
CA ASP A 177 -1.94 -12.08 13.63
C ASP A 177 -3.43 -12.48 13.64
N TRP A 178 -4.14 -12.21 14.75
CA TRP A 178 -5.52 -12.64 14.96
C TRP A 178 -6.45 -11.44 15.16
N PRO A 179 -7.70 -11.50 14.66
CA PRO A 179 -8.71 -10.48 14.93
C PRO A 179 -9.03 -10.41 16.43
N VAL A 180 -9.60 -9.29 16.87
CA VAL A 180 -9.79 -9.02 18.31
C VAL A 180 -11.23 -8.72 18.71
N GLU A 181 -12.09 -8.27 17.81
CA GLU A 181 -13.47 -7.90 18.12
C GLU A 181 -14.42 -9.04 17.73
N HIS A 182 -14.79 -9.87 18.71
CA HIS A 182 -15.69 -11.02 18.51
C HIS A 182 -17.12 -10.77 19.00
N ARG A 183 -17.45 -9.55 19.44
CA ARG A 183 -18.83 -9.24 19.83
C ARG A 183 -19.76 -9.30 18.61
N LYS A 184 -20.97 -9.76 18.86
CA LYS A 184 -22.05 -9.75 17.86
C LYS A 184 -22.66 -8.35 17.78
N ALA A 185 -23.26 -8.04 16.64
CA ALA A 185 -23.92 -6.76 16.40
C ALA A 185 -25.01 -6.42 17.44
N ASN A 186 -25.65 -7.43 18.03
CA ASN A 186 -26.70 -7.30 19.04
C ASN A 186 -26.21 -7.39 20.49
N ASP A 187 -24.90 -7.49 20.73
CA ASP A 187 -24.37 -7.51 22.09
C ASP A 187 -24.54 -6.14 22.78
N THR A 188 -24.58 -6.15 24.12
CA THR A 188 -24.64 -4.91 24.92
C THR A 188 -23.51 -4.89 25.96
N PRO A 189 -22.52 -3.99 25.85
CA PRO A 189 -22.36 -3.01 24.77
C PRO A 189 -21.80 -3.68 23.49
N GLY A 190 -22.29 -3.26 22.31
CA GLY A 190 -21.95 -3.83 21.01
C GLY A 190 -20.46 -3.71 20.62
N PRO A 191 -20.07 -4.17 19.42
CA PRO A 191 -18.67 -4.15 18.99
C PRO A 191 -18.10 -2.73 18.96
N VAL A 192 -16.78 -2.60 19.02
CA VAL A 192 -16.08 -1.34 18.73
C VAL A 192 -15.20 -1.50 17.49
N PRO A 193 -15.07 -0.46 16.66
CA PRO A 193 -14.31 -0.58 15.43
C PRO A 193 -12.81 -0.68 15.75
N VAL A 194 -12.19 -1.76 15.30
CA VAL A 194 -10.74 -1.98 15.34
C VAL A 194 -10.33 -2.43 13.95
N ILE A 195 -9.31 -1.77 13.40
CA ILE A 195 -8.74 -2.13 12.11
C ILE A 195 -7.76 -3.28 12.32
N SER A 196 -7.83 -4.34 11.52
CA SER A 196 -6.96 -5.52 11.63
C SER A 196 -6.43 -5.97 10.26
N TRP A 197 -5.28 -6.64 10.26
CA TRP A 197 -4.72 -7.26 9.05
C TRP A 197 -5.49 -8.51 8.58
N CYS A 198 -6.37 -9.04 9.42
CA CYS A 198 -7.15 -10.22 9.15
C CYS A 198 -8.50 -10.15 9.89
N GLY A 199 -9.45 -10.94 9.42
CA GLY A 199 -10.77 -11.10 10.02
C GLY A 199 -11.29 -12.53 9.80
N SER A 200 -12.45 -12.82 10.39
CA SER A 200 -13.21 -14.05 10.18
C SER A 200 -14.70 -13.75 10.20
N VAL A 201 -15.51 -14.75 9.84
CA VAL A 201 -16.99 -14.67 9.92
C VAL A 201 -17.51 -14.40 11.34
N ASP A 202 -16.69 -14.70 12.36
CA ASP A 202 -17.00 -14.56 13.78
C ASP A 202 -16.32 -13.33 14.41
N SER A 203 -15.68 -12.47 13.61
CA SER A 203 -15.12 -11.19 14.07
C SER A 203 -15.81 -10.01 13.41
N ARG A 204 -15.65 -8.82 13.99
CA ARG A 204 -16.15 -7.54 13.49
C ARG A 204 -15.04 -6.51 13.30
N ASP A 205 -13.80 -6.96 13.25
CA ASP A 205 -12.67 -6.13 12.87
C ASP A 205 -12.86 -5.60 11.43
N ILE A 206 -12.43 -4.36 11.19
CA ILE A 206 -12.41 -3.77 9.84
C ILE A 206 -11.11 -4.21 9.19
N VAL A 207 -11.19 -4.95 8.08
CA VAL A 207 -10.01 -5.59 7.50
C VAL A 207 -9.27 -4.68 6.52
N LEU A 208 -7.94 -4.72 6.59
CA LEU A 208 -7.04 -4.14 5.59
C LEU A 208 -6.51 -5.21 4.64
N PRO A 209 -5.99 -4.83 3.46
CA PRO A 209 -5.04 -5.66 2.75
C PRO A 209 -3.91 -6.10 3.69
N THR A 210 -3.54 -7.38 3.66
CA THR A 210 -2.57 -7.95 4.60
C THR A 210 -1.24 -7.19 4.58
N TYR A 211 -0.52 -7.21 5.71
CA TYR A 211 0.75 -6.48 5.83
C TYR A 211 1.78 -6.94 4.79
N ASP A 212 1.79 -8.22 4.41
CA ASP A 212 2.68 -8.75 3.37
C ASP A 212 2.41 -8.13 2.00
N VAL A 213 1.13 -7.98 1.63
CA VAL A 213 0.72 -7.36 0.37
C VAL A 213 1.07 -5.88 0.36
N THR A 214 0.79 -5.20 1.48
CA THR A 214 1.10 -3.78 1.66
C THR A 214 2.60 -3.53 1.57
N HIS A 215 3.40 -4.29 2.33
CA HIS A 215 4.85 -4.16 2.33
C HIS A 215 5.45 -4.52 0.98
N SER A 216 5.00 -5.62 0.35
CA SER A 216 5.46 -5.99 -0.99
C SER A 216 5.19 -4.88 -2.01
N THR A 217 4.04 -4.20 -1.93
CA THR A 217 3.68 -3.11 -2.83
C THR A 217 4.62 -1.91 -2.66
N LEU A 218 4.86 -1.47 -1.41
CA LEU A 218 5.67 -0.28 -1.12
C LEU A 218 7.17 -0.50 -1.35
N GLU A 219 7.66 -1.67 -0.95
CA GLU A 219 9.08 -2.03 -0.97
C GLU A 219 9.48 -2.82 -2.23
N THR A 220 8.58 -2.90 -3.22
CA THR A 220 8.83 -3.46 -4.54
C THR A 220 10.17 -2.95 -5.08
N LEU A 221 11.08 -3.88 -5.37
CA LEU A 221 12.43 -3.67 -5.92
C LEU A 221 13.35 -2.76 -5.07
N ARG A 222 13.07 -2.54 -3.78
CA ARG A 222 13.93 -1.73 -2.90
C ARG A 222 15.10 -2.52 -2.29
N GLY A 223 14.83 -3.72 -1.80
CA GLY A 223 15.84 -4.61 -1.21
C GLY A 223 15.91 -5.99 -1.85
N VAL A 224 14.74 -6.54 -2.23
CA VAL A 224 14.62 -7.83 -2.91
C VAL A 224 13.90 -7.67 -4.25
N THR A 225 14.26 -8.49 -5.23
CA THR A 225 13.60 -8.52 -6.54
C THR A 225 12.33 -9.36 -6.57
N ASN A 226 12.13 -10.22 -5.56
CA ASN A 226 10.94 -11.03 -5.40
C ASN A 226 9.88 -10.21 -4.67
N ASP A 227 8.74 -10.04 -5.33
CA ASP A 227 7.55 -9.34 -4.85
C ASP A 227 6.31 -10.15 -5.29
N LEU A 228 5.12 -9.67 -4.91
CA LEU A 228 3.85 -10.26 -5.33
C LEU A 228 3.66 -10.40 -6.84
N LEU A 229 4.37 -9.62 -7.65
CA LEU A 229 4.29 -9.71 -9.11
C LEU A 229 5.23 -10.79 -9.66
N SER A 230 6.27 -11.15 -8.91
CA SER A 230 7.29 -12.11 -9.32
C SER A 230 6.76 -13.54 -9.38
N ILE A 231 5.69 -13.87 -8.64
CA ILE A 231 5.05 -15.20 -8.69
C ILE A 231 4.42 -15.50 -10.05
N GLN A 232 4.09 -14.47 -10.84
CA GLN A 232 3.45 -14.64 -12.15
C GLN A 232 4.37 -15.28 -13.21
N GLY A 233 5.68 -15.35 -12.97
CA GLY A 233 6.61 -16.08 -13.84
C GLY A 233 6.72 -17.57 -13.50
N ASN A 234 6.12 -18.00 -12.38
CA ASN A 234 6.12 -19.39 -11.90
C ASN A 234 4.72 -19.99 -12.01
N THR A 235 4.06 -19.83 -13.17
CA THR A 235 2.89 -20.62 -13.53
C THR A 235 3.36 -22.03 -13.89
N GLY A 236 3.62 -22.85 -12.88
CA GLY A 236 3.86 -24.29 -13.02
C GLY A 236 2.57 -25.03 -13.34
#